data_AF-A0A545SS15-F1
#
_entry.id   AF-A0A545SS15-F1
#
_cell.length_a   1.000
_cell.length_b   1.000
_cell.length_c   1.000
_cell.angle_alpha   90.00
_cell.angle_beta   90.00
_cell.angle_gamma   90.00
#
_symmetry.space_group_name_H-M   'P 1'
#
loop_
_entity.id
_entity.type
_entity.pdbx_description
1 polymer ?
#
loop_
_entity_poly.entity_id
_entity_poly.type
_entity_poly.pdbx_seq_one_letter_code
_entity_poly.pdbx_strand_id
1 'polypeptide(L)'
;MDFTAWKVDLSALSASHESGFTIQIEGNPKDPSSVSPGRFPPTLNGVDQARLLRHGMEAIAKAAAAVKTKPAAPKKPAYVPPANKPKRPVLSLKKREQA
;
A
#
# COMPACT_ATOMS: atom_id res chain seq x y z
N MET A 1 -13.29 -2.29 24.65
CA MET A 1 -13.46 -1.67 23.32
C MET A 1 -12.56 -2.40 22.37
N ASP A 2 -13.10 -2.87 21.25
CA ASP A 2 -12.33 -3.60 20.26
C ASP A 2 -11.73 -2.62 19.25
N PHE A 3 -10.48 -2.23 19.46
CA PHE A 3 -9.79 -1.24 18.61
C PHE A 3 -9.54 -1.70 17.17
N THR A 4 -9.92 -2.94 16.84
CA THR A 4 -9.71 -3.59 15.53
C THR A 4 -10.98 -3.64 14.69
N ALA A 5 -12.15 -3.29 15.26
CA ALA A 5 -13.45 -3.36 14.59
C ALA A 5 -13.68 -2.18 13.62
N TRP A 6 -12.90 -2.13 12.55
CA TRP A 6 -12.93 -1.07 11.55
C TRP A 6 -13.62 -1.48 10.26
N LYS A 7 -14.62 -0.70 9.86
CA LYS A 7 -15.25 -0.78 8.54
C LYS A 7 -14.60 0.25 7.63
N VAL A 8 -13.80 -0.23 6.68
CA VAL A 8 -13.08 0.63 5.72
C VAL A 8 -13.87 0.73 4.41
N ASP A 9 -14.09 1.95 3.96
CA ASP A 9 -14.59 2.27 2.62
C ASP A 9 -13.48 2.96 1.82
N LEU A 10 -12.82 2.19 0.95
CA LEU A 10 -11.76 2.68 0.07
C LEU A 10 -12.29 3.58 -1.06
N SER A 11 -13.59 3.55 -1.36
CA SER A 11 -14.18 4.40 -2.41
C SER A 11 -14.37 5.83 -1.93
N ALA A 12 -14.84 5.99 -0.69
CA ALA A 12 -14.99 7.28 -0.02
C ALA A 12 -13.75 7.71 0.77
N LEU A 13 -12.67 6.91 0.73
CA LEU A 13 -11.45 7.10 1.54
C LEU A 13 -11.75 7.35 3.03
N SER A 14 -12.72 6.62 3.56
CA SER A 14 -13.17 6.78 4.94
C SER A 14 -13.17 5.46 5.69
N ALA A 15 -13.03 5.51 7.01
CA ALA A 15 -13.23 4.36 7.87
C ALA A 15 -14.11 4.71 9.06
N SER A 16 -15.02 3.80 9.39
CA SER A 16 -15.95 3.92 10.51
C SER A 16 -15.68 2.82 11.52
N HIS A 17 -15.64 3.20 12.78
CA HIS A 17 -15.53 2.29 13.92
C HIS A 17 -16.89 2.07 14.57
N GLU A 18 -17.09 0.91 15.22
CA GLU A 18 -18.32 0.57 15.95
C GLU A 18 -18.70 1.58 17.04
N SER A 19 -17.72 2.29 17.60
CA SER A 19 -17.94 3.35 18.60
C SER A 19 -18.55 4.63 18.02
N GLY A 20 -18.81 4.67 16.70
CA GLY A 20 -19.29 5.85 15.99
C GLY A 20 -18.18 6.80 15.56
N PHE A 21 -16.92 6.49 15.87
CA PHE A 21 -15.76 7.26 15.44
C PHE A 21 -15.49 7.07 13.95
N THR A 22 -15.26 8.17 13.24
CA THR A 22 -15.05 8.17 11.79
C THR A 22 -13.74 8.83 11.44
N ILE A 23 -13.02 8.29 10.47
CA ILE A 23 -11.81 8.89 9.91
C ILE A 23 -12.06 9.12 8.44
N GLN A 24 -11.82 10.34 7.96
CA GLN A 24 -11.73 10.64 6.54
C GLN A 24 -10.28 10.93 6.17
N ILE A 25 -9.83 10.35 5.07
CA ILE A 25 -8.49 10.53 4.54
C ILE A 25 -8.60 11.24 3.20
N GLU A 26 -7.72 12.22 2.99
CA GLU A 26 -7.56 12.89 1.71
C GLU A 26 -6.28 12.41 1.01
N GLY A 27 -6.36 12.24 -0.31
CA GLY A 27 -5.23 11.83 -1.14
C GLY A 27 -5.01 10.32 -1.14
N ASN A 28 -3.77 9.88 -0.92
CA ASN A 28 -3.40 8.48 -1.02
C ASN A 28 -3.57 7.76 0.34
N PRO A 29 -4.33 6.66 0.44
CA PRO A 29 -4.51 5.95 1.70
C PRO A 29 -3.22 5.34 2.28
N LYS A 30 -2.14 5.24 1.50
CA LYS A 30 -0.81 4.83 1.99
C LYS A 30 0.05 6.01 2.46
N ASP A 31 -0.18 7.19 1.88
CA ASP A 31 0.56 8.42 2.16
C ASP A 31 -0.44 9.58 2.15
N PRO A 32 -1.21 9.72 3.24
CA PRO A 32 -2.34 10.62 3.29
C PRO A 32 -1.86 12.06 3.36
N SER A 33 -2.43 12.92 2.52
CA SER A 33 -2.11 14.35 2.53
C SER A 33 -2.77 15.06 3.71
N SER A 34 -3.93 14.56 4.13
CA SER A 34 -4.66 15.03 5.32
C SER A 34 -5.45 13.89 5.94
N VAL A 35 -5.62 13.94 7.26
CA VAL A 35 -6.43 13.00 8.04
C VAL A 35 -7.37 13.80 8.93
N SER A 36 -8.66 13.63 8.69
CA SER A 36 -9.73 14.32 9.40
C SER A 36 -10.48 13.34 10.29
N PRO A 37 -10.17 13.27 11.59
CA PRO A 37 -10.96 12.50 12.53
C PRO A 37 -12.26 13.22 12.85
N GLY A 38 -13.35 12.46 12.95
CA GLY A 38 -14.70 12.98 13.15
C GLY A 38 -15.49 12.14 14.15
N ARG A 39 -16.50 12.78 14.75
CA ARG A 39 -17.48 12.13 15.63
C ARG A 39 -16.84 11.38 16.80
N PHE A 40 -16.00 12.10 17.55
CA PHE A 40 -15.41 11.58 18.78
C PHE A 40 -16.49 11.32 19.84
N PRO A 41 -16.59 10.09 20.36
CA PRO A 41 -17.45 9.82 21.51
C PRO A 41 -16.92 10.58 22.75
N PRO A 42 -17.79 11.32 23.46
CA PRO A 42 -17.38 12.23 24.54
C PRO A 42 -16.90 11.52 25.81
N THR A 43 -17.14 10.21 25.93
CA THR A 43 -16.77 9.40 27.09
C THR A 43 -15.35 8.82 27.00
N LEU A 44 -14.62 9.06 25.91
CA LEU A 44 -13.33 8.43 25.62
C LEU A 44 -12.15 9.31 26.02
N ASN A 45 -11.21 8.72 26.77
CA ASN A 45 -9.99 9.39 27.20
C ASN A 45 -9.07 9.70 26.00
N GLY A 46 -8.26 10.77 26.09
CA GLY A 46 -7.42 11.23 24.97
C GLY A 46 -6.42 10.19 24.46
N VAL A 47 -5.95 9.30 25.34
CA VAL A 47 -5.07 8.18 24.95
C VAL A 47 -5.80 7.18 24.06
N ASP A 48 -7.05 6.87 24.37
CA ASP A 48 -7.84 5.92 23.61
C ASP A 48 -8.28 6.52 22.26
N GLN A 49 -8.50 7.84 22.22
CA GLN A 49 -8.71 8.58 20.97
C GLN A 49 -7.51 8.44 20.01
N ALA A 50 -6.29 8.60 20.53
CA ALA A 50 -5.07 8.41 19.74
C ALA A 50 -4.88 6.95 19.28
N ARG A 51 -5.20 5.98 20.14
CA ARG A 51 -5.16 4.56 19.78
C ARG A 51 -6.16 4.23 18.67
N LEU A 52 -7.39 4.74 18.76
CA LEU A 52 -8.40 4.60 17.70
C LEU A 52 -7.90 5.19 16.39
N LEU A 53 -7.38 6.42 16.40
CA LEU A 53 -6.85 7.05 15.20
C LEU A 53 -5.76 6.19 14.53
N ARG A 54 -4.80 5.69 15.32
CA ARG A 54 -3.73 4.82 14.82
C ARG A 54 -4.28 3.54 14.21
N HIS A 55 -5.15 2.81 14.92
CA HIS A 55 -5.69 1.55 14.43
C HIS A 55 -6.58 1.73 13.20
N GLY A 56 -7.32 2.83 13.11
CA GLY A 56 -8.11 3.16 11.94
C GLY A 56 -7.25 3.45 10.71
N MET A 57 -6.15 4.21 10.89
CA MET A 57 -5.18 4.40 9.80
C MET A 57 -4.51 3.09 9.38
N GLU A 58 -4.12 2.24 10.34
CA GLU A 58 -3.55 0.92 10.04
C GLU A 58 -4.55 0.04 9.26
N ALA A 59 -5.83 0.09 9.59
CA ALA A 59 -6.88 -0.64 8.87
C ALA A 59 -7.03 -0.15 7.43
N ILE A 60 -7.04 1.17 7.21
CA ILE A 60 -7.12 1.75 5.86
C ILE A 60 -5.88 1.39 5.04
N ALA A 61 -4.68 1.51 5.61
CA ALA A 61 -3.44 1.16 4.94
C ALA A 61 -3.39 -0.33 4.56
N LYS A 62 -3.85 -1.23 5.45
CA LYS A 62 -3.97 -2.67 5.18
C LYS A 62 -4.96 -2.95 4.06
N ALA A 63 -6.13 -2.32 4.08
CA ALA A 63 -7.15 -2.47 3.04
C ALA A 63 -6.62 -1.97 1.68
N ALA A 64 -5.94 -0.82 1.65
CA ALA A 64 -5.33 -0.28 0.45
C ALA A 64 -4.20 -1.16 -0.10
N ALA A 65 -3.41 -1.79 0.79
CA ALA A 65 -2.37 -2.74 0.39
C ALA A 65 -2.98 -4.02 -0.20
N ALA A 66 -4.08 -4.54 0.38
CA ALA A 66 -4.76 -5.74 -0.10
C ALA A 66 -5.35 -5.57 -1.51
N VAL A 67 -5.77 -4.36 -1.89
CA VAL A 67 -6.21 -4.08 -3.27
C VAL A 67 -5.05 -4.17 -4.27
N LYS A 68 -3.84 -3.72 -3.87
CA LYS A 68 -2.64 -3.73 -4.73
C LYS A 68 -1.99 -5.10 -4.86
N THR A 69 -2.25 -6.03 -3.96
CA THR A 69 -1.71 -7.41 -4.00
C THR A 69 -2.53 -8.37 -4.83
N LYS A 70 -3.62 -7.93 -5.49
CA LYS A 70 -4.16 -8.71 -6.63
C LYS A 70 -3.00 -8.92 -7.62
N PRO A 71 -2.58 -10.16 -7.89
CA PRO A 71 -1.37 -10.42 -8.66
C PRO A 71 -1.51 -9.74 -10.01
N ALA A 72 -0.53 -8.90 -10.34
CA ALA A 72 -0.43 -8.26 -11.63
C ALA A 72 -0.63 -9.33 -12.71
N ALA A 73 -1.52 -9.05 -13.66
CA ALA A 73 -1.76 -9.89 -14.84
C ALA A 73 -0.42 -10.42 -15.40
N PRO A 74 -0.36 -11.68 -15.87
CA PRO A 74 0.89 -12.31 -16.26
C PRO A 74 1.63 -11.41 -17.25
N LYS A 75 2.85 -10.98 -16.88
CA LYS A 75 3.73 -10.22 -17.76
C LYS A 75 3.98 -11.09 -18.99
N LYS A 76 3.34 -10.76 -20.11
CA LYS A 76 3.65 -11.37 -21.41
C LYS A 76 5.16 -11.19 -21.62
N PRO A 77 5.93 -12.24 -21.97
CA PRO A 77 7.35 -12.09 -22.19
C PRO A 77 7.56 -11.03 -23.27
N ALA A 78 8.28 -9.97 -22.90
CA ALA A 78 8.37 -8.75 -23.70
C ALA A 78 9.09 -8.92 -25.05
N TYR A 79 9.67 -10.10 -25.33
CA TYR A 79 10.30 -10.39 -26.61
C TYR A 79 10.63 -11.89 -26.73
N VAL A 80 10.05 -12.58 -27.73
CA VAL A 80 10.51 -13.91 -28.14
C VAL A 80 11.58 -13.73 -29.21
N PRO A 81 12.85 -14.10 -28.98
CA PRO A 81 13.89 -13.96 -29.98
C PRO A 81 13.61 -14.88 -31.18
N PRO A 82 13.62 -14.37 -32.43
CA PRO A 82 13.48 -15.21 -33.63
C PRO A 82 14.56 -16.29 -33.72
N ALA A 83 14.20 -17.48 -34.20
CA ALA A 83 15.10 -18.64 -34.27
C ALA A 83 16.34 -18.42 -35.16
N ASN A 84 16.25 -17.54 -36.15
CA ASN A 84 17.34 -17.23 -37.09
C ASN A 84 18.17 -16.03 -36.64
N LYS A 85 18.84 -16.12 -35.47
CA LYS A 85 19.82 -15.10 -35.08
C LYS A 85 21.23 -15.52 -35.49
N PRO A 86 21.95 -14.72 -36.30
CA PRO A 86 23.35 -14.99 -36.61
C PRO A 86 24.19 -14.87 -35.34
N LYS A 87 24.98 -15.91 -35.03
CA LYS A 87 25.94 -15.90 -33.92
C LYS A 87 27.06 -14.91 -34.25
N ARG A 88 27.08 -13.76 -33.58
CA ARG A 88 28.19 -12.81 -33.67
C ARG A 88 29.33 -13.26 -32.74
N PRO A 89 30.59 -13.25 -33.20
CA PRO A 89 31.71 -13.54 -32.32
C PRO A 89 31.79 -12.47 -31.22
N VAL A 90 31.83 -12.90 -29.98
CA VAL A 90 32.01 -12.01 -28.82
C VAL A 90 33.49 -11.67 -28.76
N LEU A 91 33.84 -10.41 -29.03
CA LEU A 91 35.21 -9.90 -28.84
C LEU A 91 35.52 -9.86 -27.33
N SER A 92 36.16 -10.91 -26.82
CA SER A 92 36.69 -10.93 -25.47
C SER A 92 38.04 -10.21 -25.44
N LEU A 93 38.13 -9.10 -24.73
CA LEU A 93 39.41 -8.45 -24.45
C LEU A 93 40.18 -9.34 -23.46
N LYS A 94 41.33 -9.88 -23.88
CA LYS A 94 42.26 -10.56 -22.97
C LYS A 94 42.83 -9.52 -22.01
N LYS A 95 42.49 -9.63 -20.73
CA LYS A 95 43.10 -8.84 -19.65
C LYS A 95 44.61 -9.16 -19.61
N ARG A 96 45.46 -8.18 -19.91
CA ARG A 96 46.91 -8.27 -19.66
C ARG A 96 47.12 -8.21 -18.14
N GLU A 97 47.65 -9.27 -17.55
CA GLU A 97 48.30 -9.18 -16.25
C GLU A 97 49.63 -8.44 -16.44
N GLN A 98 49.79 -7.34 -15.70
CA GLN A 98 51.04 -6.59 -15.61
C GLN A 98 52.03 -7.36 -14.73
N ALA A 99 53.25 -7.54 -15.22
CA ALA A 99 54.42 -7.94 -14.43
C ALA A 99 55.26 -6.69 -14.13
#